data_AF-A0A7Y2YE82-F1
#
_entry.id   AF-A0A7Y2YE82-F1
#
_cell.length_a   1.000
_cell.length_b   1.000
_cell.length_c   1.000
_cell.angle_alpha   90.00
_cell.angle_beta   90.00
_cell.angle_gamma   90.00
#
_symmetry.space_group_name_H-M   'P 1'
#
loop_
_entity.id
_entity.type
_entity.pdbx_description
1 polymer ?
#
loop_
_entity_poly.entity_id
_entity_poly.type
_entity_poly.pdbx_seq_one_letter_code
_entity_poly.pdbx_strand_id
1 'polypeptide(L)'
;MLALTCVPLVGIFAATALAAPQPKVDICHKYDTPDQASITVGYPAMSTHILNHGDYVGICPDYDKFIDVDGITTPFMGALTDAFIDVAYGDTLTAWPTGFYTEGIDWFDNDGTCTWTMGDDLHLERTGTCTTGIGDGIHQLGLDCVVLDIDASLYDGQQVDVDLESETTFTGCPGVDPLLMFFDTDGNGFYDEGEDVVLDANGNGIFD
;
A
#
# COMPACT_ATOMS: atom_id res chain seq x y z
N MET A 1 -20.72 -65.74 -64.82
CA MET A 1 -19.62 -65.44 -63.87
C MET A 1 -19.42 -63.95 -63.87
N LEU A 2 -19.90 -63.25 -62.83
CA LEU A 2 -19.72 -61.82 -62.66
C LEU A 2 -19.04 -61.65 -61.30
N ALA A 3 -17.76 -61.30 -61.30
CA ALA A 3 -16.96 -61.12 -60.09
C ALA A 3 -17.16 -59.70 -59.58
N LEU A 4 -17.86 -59.56 -58.46
CA LEU A 4 -18.04 -58.30 -57.75
C LEU A 4 -16.89 -58.14 -56.76
N THR A 5 -15.92 -57.30 -57.09
CA THR A 5 -14.80 -56.97 -56.20
C THR A 5 -15.21 -55.88 -55.22
N CYS A 6 -15.27 -56.22 -53.93
CA CYS A 6 -15.51 -55.29 -52.84
C CYS A 6 -14.18 -54.60 -52.48
N VAL A 7 -14.11 -53.28 -52.62
CA VAL A 7 -12.96 -52.47 -52.19
C VAL A 7 -13.29 -51.85 -50.83
N PRO A 8 -12.50 -52.10 -49.76
CA PRO A 8 -12.77 -51.47 -48.47
C PRO A 8 -12.24 -50.04 -48.49
N LEU A 9 -13.15 -49.08 -48.30
CA LEU A 9 -12.80 -47.68 -48.06
C LEU A 9 -12.45 -47.53 -46.57
N VAL A 10 -11.18 -47.62 -46.23
CA VAL A 10 -10.68 -47.33 -44.88
C VAL A 10 -10.58 -45.81 -44.73
N GLY A 11 -11.67 -45.20 -44.29
CA GLY A 11 -11.67 -43.80 -43.86
C GLY A 11 -11.00 -43.67 -42.49
N ILE A 12 -9.76 -43.19 -42.47
CA ILE A 12 -9.08 -42.79 -41.24
C ILE A 12 -9.67 -41.44 -40.82
N PHE A 13 -10.67 -41.46 -39.94
CA PHE A 13 -11.09 -40.25 -39.22
C PHE A 13 -10.12 -40.02 -38.06
N ALA A 14 -9.15 -39.12 -38.26
CA ALA A 14 -8.39 -38.56 -37.14
C ALA A 14 -9.32 -37.61 -36.38
N ALA A 15 -9.93 -38.11 -35.30
CA ALA A 15 -10.62 -37.26 -34.35
C ALA A 15 -9.57 -36.39 -33.64
N THR A 16 -9.44 -35.14 -34.05
CA THR A 16 -8.70 -34.13 -33.28
C THR A 16 -9.48 -33.88 -32.00
N ALA A 17 -9.09 -34.55 -30.91
CA ALA A 17 -9.59 -34.21 -29.58
C ALA A 17 -9.14 -32.78 -29.27
N LEU A 18 -10.10 -31.85 -29.20
CA LEU A 18 -9.86 -30.53 -28.64
C LEU A 18 -9.49 -30.73 -27.17
N ALA A 19 -8.26 -30.37 -26.81
CA ALA A 19 -7.81 -30.43 -25.42
C ALA A 19 -8.74 -29.59 -24.55
N ALA A 20 -9.29 -30.19 -23.49
CA ALA A 20 -10.10 -29.47 -22.53
C ALA A 20 -9.28 -28.30 -21.93
N PRO A 21 -9.92 -27.16 -21.59
CA PRO A 21 -9.26 -26.07 -20.91
C PRO A 21 -8.53 -26.60 -19.67
N GLN A 22 -7.25 -26.28 -19.55
CA GLN A 22 -6.48 -26.69 -18.38
C GLN A 22 -7.02 -25.96 -17.15
N PRO A 23 -7.16 -26.65 -16.00
CA PRO A 23 -7.52 -25.98 -14.76
C PRO A 23 -6.45 -24.93 -14.42
N LYS A 24 -6.89 -23.84 -13.81
CA LYS A 24 -6.07 -22.71 -13.40
C LYS A 24 -6.22 -22.45 -11.90
N VAL A 25 -5.20 -21.85 -11.30
CA VAL A 25 -5.14 -21.50 -9.88
C VAL A 25 -4.50 -20.14 -9.73
N ASP A 26 -4.98 -19.37 -8.77
CA ASP A 26 -4.34 -18.11 -8.38
C ASP A 26 -3.19 -18.40 -7.42
N ILE A 27 -2.07 -17.76 -7.67
CA ILE A 27 -0.88 -17.80 -6.82
C ILE A 27 -0.42 -16.38 -6.53
N CYS A 28 0.26 -16.21 -5.40
CA CYS A 28 1.01 -15.01 -5.14
C CYS A 28 2.46 -15.27 -5.52
N HIS A 29 2.91 -14.51 -6.51
CA HIS A 29 4.27 -14.56 -7.02
C HIS A 29 5.20 -13.81 -6.09
N LYS A 30 6.32 -14.42 -5.69
CA LYS A 30 7.41 -13.82 -4.89
C LYS A 30 6.93 -13.00 -3.69
N TYR A 31 6.31 -13.69 -2.74
CA TYR A 31 5.94 -13.15 -1.41
C TYR A 31 7.06 -12.29 -0.83
N ASP A 32 6.73 -11.11 -0.27
CA ASP A 32 7.68 -10.27 0.47
C ASP A 32 8.88 -9.82 -0.40
N THR A 33 8.58 -9.45 -1.66
CA THR A 33 9.55 -8.86 -2.57
C THR A 33 8.92 -7.75 -3.40
N PRO A 34 9.71 -6.81 -3.95
CA PRO A 34 9.21 -5.77 -4.85
C PRO A 34 8.52 -6.28 -6.13
N ASP A 35 8.73 -7.55 -6.49
CA ASP A 35 8.14 -8.20 -7.68
C ASP A 35 6.81 -8.92 -7.36
N GLN A 36 6.25 -8.71 -6.16
CA GLN A 36 5.09 -9.46 -5.70
C GLN A 36 3.86 -9.20 -6.57
N ALA A 37 3.16 -10.27 -6.98
CA ALA A 37 1.96 -10.15 -7.79
C ALA A 37 0.98 -11.34 -7.65
N SER A 38 -0.31 -11.02 -7.55
CA SER A 38 -1.38 -11.99 -7.71
C SER A 38 -1.52 -12.39 -9.19
N ILE A 39 -1.20 -13.63 -9.54
CA ILE A 39 -1.26 -14.12 -10.91
C ILE A 39 -2.05 -15.43 -11.02
N THR A 40 -2.83 -15.57 -12.10
CA THR A 40 -3.52 -16.82 -12.42
C THR A 40 -2.66 -17.69 -13.34
N VAL A 41 -2.21 -18.84 -12.85
CA VAL A 41 -1.38 -19.78 -13.61
C VAL A 41 -2.13 -21.09 -13.90
N GLY A 42 -1.69 -21.83 -14.93
CA GLY A 42 -2.17 -23.19 -15.13
C GLY A 42 -1.62 -24.13 -14.07
N TYR A 43 -2.39 -25.14 -13.63
CA TYR A 43 -1.92 -26.16 -12.68
C TYR A 43 -0.55 -26.78 -13.03
N PRO A 44 -0.22 -27.05 -14.32
CA PRO A 44 1.11 -27.55 -14.66
C PRO A 44 2.27 -26.58 -14.35
N ALA A 45 2.01 -25.28 -14.30
CA ALA A 45 3.00 -24.24 -13.98
C ALA A 45 3.09 -23.96 -12.46
N MET A 46 2.02 -24.25 -11.71
CA MET A 46 1.93 -24.01 -10.27
C MET A 46 3.13 -24.59 -9.49
N SER A 47 3.57 -25.82 -9.79
CA SER A 47 4.69 -26.43 -9.04
C SER A 47 6.01 -25.70 -9.27
N THR A 48 6.24 -25.16 -10.47
CA THR A 48 7.46 -24.40 -10.78
C THR A 48 7.45 -23.07 -10.04
N HIS A 49 6.31 -22.40 -10.00
CA HIS A 49 6.13 -21.18 -9.22
C HIS A 49 6.37 -21.42 -7.72
N ILE A 50 5.73 -22.43 -7.14
CA ILE A 50 5.87 -22.72 -5.70
C ILE A 50 7.28 -23.19 -5.33
N LEU A 51 7.87 -24.10 -6.12
CA LEU A 51 9.15 -24.72 -5.74
C LEU A 51 10.38 -23.90 -6.13
N ASN A 52 10.30 -23.04 -7.14
CA ASN A 52 11.47 -22.33 -7.66
C ASN A 52 11.42 -20.81 -7.44
N HIS A 53 10.24 -20.22 -7.29
CA HIS A 53 10.10 -18.77 -7.12
C HIS A 53 9.68 -18.36 -5.70
N GLY A 54 9.38 -19.32 -4.82
CA GLY A 54 8.90 -19.03 -3.47
C GLY A 54 7.43 -18.60 -3.43
N ASP A 55 6.70 -18.87 -4.50
CA ASP A 55 5.29 -18.50 -4.63
C ASP A 55 4.40 -19.40 -3.76
N TYR A 56 3.18 -18.96 -3.44
CA TYR A 56 2.21 -19.78 -2.70
C TYR A 56 0.84 -19.72 -3.36
N VAL A 57 0.00 -20.71 -3.03
CA VAL A 57 -1.36 -20.82 -3.56
C VAL A 57 -2.27 -19.81 -2.87
N GLY A 58 -2.97 -18.99 -3.66
CA GLY A 58 -3.82 -17.90 -3.19
C GLY A 58 -3.51 -16.59 -3.93
N ILE A 59 -4.36 -15.59 -3.77
CA ILE A 59 -3.99 -14.20 -4.10
C ILE A 59 -2.99 -13.69 -3.05
N CYS A 60 -2.13 -12.76 -3.44
CA CYS A 60 -1.31 -12.03 -2.47
C CYS A 60 -2.25 -11.32 -1.46
N PRO A 61 -1.95 -11.33 -0.15
CA PRO A 61 -2.48 -10.38 0.79
C PRO A 61 -2.40 -8.97 0.21
N ASP A 62 -3.37 -8.15 0.57
CA ASP A 62 -3.14 -6.71 0.53
C ASP A 62 -2.16 -6.45 1.67
N TYR A 63 -0.92 -6.08 1.31
CA TYR A 63 0.13 -5.80 2.29
C TYR A 63 0.07 -4.36 2.69
N ASP A 64 0.48 -4.17 3.91
CA ASP A 64 0.68 -2.86 4.44
C ASP A 64 1.81 -2.16 3.70
N LYS A 65 1.65 -0.86 3.53
CA LYS A 65 2.62 -0.05 2.79
C LYS A 65 3.15 1.01 3.71
N PHE A 66 4.47 1.12 3.74
CA PHE A 66 5.08 2.34 4.24
C PHE A 66 4.64 3.52 3.37
N ILE A 67 4.07 4.51 4.04
CA ILE A 67 3.78 5.83 3.50
C ILE A 67 4.96 6.75 3.79
N ASP A 68 5.48 6.65 5.01
CA ASP A 68 6.70 7.28 5.44
C ASP A 68 7.48 6.33 6.36
N VAL A 69 8.79 6.22 6.15
CA VAL A 69 9.72 5.22 6.74
C VAL A 69 10.70 5.87 7.71
N ASP A 70 10.68 7.19 7.84
CA ASP A 70 11.56 7.84 8.81
C ASP A 70 10.85 8.83 9.72
N GLY A 71 9.57 9.13 9.47
CA GLY A 71 8.77 10.02 10.29
C GLY A 71 9.33 11.44 10.34
N ILE A 72 10.31 11.78 9.50
CA ILE A 72 11.02 13.06 9.54
C ILE A 72 10.93 13.76 8.20
N THR A 73 11.30 15.04 8.22
CA THR A 73 11.20 15.93 7.07
C THR A 73 12.21 15.68 5.94
N THR A 74 12.61 14.43 5.71
CA THR A 74 13.56 14.15 4.62
C THR A 74 12.81 13.94 3.30
N PRO A 75 13.02 14.81 2.31
CA PRO A 75 12.42 14.61 1.01
C PRO A 75 13.01 13.34 0.40
N PHE A 76 12.14 12.43 -0.07
CA PHE A 76 12.50 11.22 -0.81
C PHE A 76 13.11 10.04 -0.01
N MET A 77 13.19 10.05 1.33
CA MET A 77 13.70 8.87 2.08
C MET A 77 12.65 8.01 2.76
N GLY A 78 11.42 8.49 2.92
CA GLY A 78 10.27 7.74 3.48
C GLY A 78 9.86 6.47 2.71
N ALA A 79 10.68 5.93 1.81
CA ALA A 79 10.39 4.72 1.07
C ALA A 79 11.58 3.78 0.80
N LEU A 80 12.85 4.13 1.10
CA LEU A 80 13.98 3.48 0.41
C LEU A 80 15.26 3.15 1.20
N THR A 81 15.31 3.29 2.53
CA THR A 81 16.47 2.75 3.27
C THR A 81 16.08 2.01 4.54
N ASP A 82 16.45 0.73 4.64
CA ASP A 82 16.34 -0.14 5.84
C ASP A 82 16.96 0.44 7.13
N ALA A 83 17.58 1.61 7.07
CA ALA A 83 18.21 2.28 8.20
C ALA A 83 17.20 3.04 9.09
N PHE A 84 15.98 3.26 8.60
CA PHE A 84 14.93 3.99 9.32
C PHE A 84 13.66 3.18 9.53
N ILE A 85 13.57 1.98 8.94
CA ILE A 85 12.41 1.09 9.14
C ILE A 85 12.43 0.58 10.59
N ASP A 86 11.51 1.08 11.40
CA ASP A 86 11.28 0.58 12.76
C ASP A 86 10.16 -0.48 12.79
N VAL A 87 9.27 -0.50 11.79
CA VAL A 87 8.18 -1.49 11.68
C VAL A 87 8.68 -2.83 11.14
N ALA A 88 8.42 -3.91 11.88
CA ALA A 88 8.63 -5.28 11.44
C ALA A 88 7.31 -6.03 11.20
N TYR A 89 7.37 -7.08 10.37
CA TYR A 89 6.24 -7.98 10.15
C TYR A 89 5.68 -8.52 11.48
N GLY A 90 4.39 -8.31 11.70
CA GLY A 90 3.66 -8.69 12.90
C GLY A 90 3.61 -7.62 13.99
N ASP A 91 4.21 -6.45 13.79
CA ASP A 91 4.11 -5.34 14.72
C ASP A 91 2.70 -4.74 14.73
N THR A 92 2.29 -4.22 15.89
CA THR A 92 0.98 -3.59 16.05
C THR A 92 1.05 -2.15 15.57
N LEU A 93 0.13 -1.79 14.68
CA LEU A 93 -0.04 -0.43 14.21
C LEU A 93 -1.01 0.32 15.13
N THR A 94 -0.79 1.62 15.26
CA THR A 94 -1.58 2.52 16.10
C THR A 94 -2.48 3.37 15.23
N ALA A 95 -3.78 3.35 15.55
CA ALA A 95 -4.75 4.22 14.91
C ALA A 95 -4.59 5.65 15.42
N TRP A 96 -4.93 6.62 14.60
CA TRP A 96 -4.80 8.02 14.96
C TRP A 96 -5.65 8.39 16.21
N PRO A 97 -5.04 9.08 17.18
CA PRO A 97 -5.69 9.48 18.41
C PRO A 97 -6.67 10.64 18.16
N THR A 98 -7.49 10.94 19.17
CA THR A 98 -8.32 12.16 19.18
C THR A 98 -7.82 13.12 20.26
N GLY A 99 -7.24 14.24 19.87
CA GLY A 99 -6.76 15.24 20.82
C GLY A 99 -6.02 16.42 20.20
N PHE A 100 -5.28 17.14 21.03
CA PHE A 100 -4.37 18.19 20.57
C PHE A 100 -2.97 17.80 21.03
N TYR A 101 -2.17 17.28 20.10
CA TYR A 101 -0.81 16.83 20.33
C TYR A 101 0.20 17.81 19.71
N THR A 102 1.47 17.55 19.98
CA THR A 102 2.55 18.53 19.84
C THR A 102 3.08 18.64 18.42
N GLU A 103 2.90 17.59 17.63
CA GLU A 103 3.52 17.37 16.33
C GLU A 103 2.70 18.06 15.24
N GLY A 104 1.37 17.99 15.33
CA GLY A 104 0.45 18.61 14.39
C GLY A 104 0.65 18.02 13.00
N ILE A 105 0.59 16.69 12.90
CA ILE A 105 0.68 16.01 11.61
C ILE A 105 -0.65 16.11 10.88
N ASP A 106 -0.55 16.56 9.63
CA ASP A 106 -1.65 17.00 8.82
C ASP A 106 -1.57 16.34 7.44
N TRP A 107 -2.72 15.91 6.93
CA TRP A 107 -2.87 15.22 5.65
C TRP A 107 -3.56 16.11 4.62
N PHE A 108 -3.00 16.13 3.41
CA PHE A 108 -3.59 16.72 2.21
C PHE A 108 -4.10 15.63 1.26
N ASP A 109 -5.41 15.61 1.05
CA ASP A 109 -6.12 14.73 0.12
C ASP A 109 -6.20 15.41 -1.25
N ASN A 110 -5.17 15.20 -2.07
CA ASN A 110 -4.99 15.93 -3.31
C ASN A 110 -5.95 15.48 -4.42
N ASP A 111 -6.61 14.32 -4.25
CA ASP A 111 -7.57 13.78 -5.21
C ASP A 111 -9.04 13.84 -4.75
N GLY A 112 -9.28 14.23 -3.50
CA GLY A 112 -10.60 14.46 -2.92
C GLY A 112 -11.37 13.17 -2.64
N THR A 113 -10.67 12.05 -2.48
CA THR A 113 -11.30 10.74 -2.22
C THR A 113 -11.59 10.50 -0.73
N CYS A 114 -10.96 11.27 0.15
CA CYS A 114 -10.95 11.10 1.60
C CYS A 114 -10.51 9.69 2.02
N THR A 115 -9.61 9.11 1.22
CA THR A 115 -8.86 7.89 1.48
C THR A 115 -7.44 8.14 1.02
N TRP A 116 -6.45 7.60 1.73
CA TRP A 116 -5.06 7.78 1.36
C TRP A 116 -4.79 7.21 -0.04
N THR A 117 -4.25 8.03 -0.92
CA THR A 117 -3.80 7.63 -2.25
C THR A 117 -2.37 8.07 -2.54
N MET A 118 -1.76 7.43 -3.55
CA MET A 118 -0.44 7.85 -4.02
C MET A 118 -0.57 9.21 -4.73
N GLY A 119 0.04 10.25 -4.14
CA GLY A 119 -0.10 11.64 -4.55
C GLY A 119 -0.68 12.53 -3.45
N ASP A 120 -1.09 11.96 -2.33
CA ASP A 120 -1.38 12.70 -1.10
C ASP A 120 -0.10 13.07 -0.36
N ASP A 121 -0.19 14.13 0.44
CA ASP A 121 0.96 14.73 1.12
C ASP A 121 0.78 14.75 2.65
N LEU A 122 1.89 14.82 3.36
CA LEU A 122 1.96 14.97 4.82
C LEU A 122 2.90 16.12 5.19
N HIS A 123 2.50 16.92 6.18
CA HIS A 123 3.41 17.87 6.83
C HIS A 123 3.17 17.94 8.34
N LEU A 124 4.09 18.61 9.03
CA LEU A 124 3.98 18.96 10.44
C LEU A 124 3.84 20.48 10.58
N GLU A 125 2.83 20.92 11.34
CA GLU A 125 2.57 22.33 11.62
C GLU A 125 2.93 22.74 13.07
N ARG A 126 3.30 21.81 13.97
CA ARG A 126 3.48 22.14 15.40
C ARG A 126 4.83 21.73 15.98
N THR A 127 4.97 22.13 17.25
CA THR A 127 6.20 22.09 18.03
C THR A 127 6.69 20.66 18.27
N GLY A 128 7.71 20.28 17.53
CA GLY A 128 8.56 19.12 17.78
C GLY A 128 9.96 19.44 17.25
N THR A 129 10.41 18.71 16.24
CA THR A 129 11.55 19.16 15.43
C THR A 129 11.13 20.15 14.34
N CYS A 130 9.83 20.26 14.03
CA CYS A 130 9.31 21.38 13.24
C CYS A 130 9.25 22.72 14.01
N THR A 131 10.41 23.29 14.30
CA THR A 131 10.51 24.52 15.10
C THR A 131 9.94 25.78 14.43
N THR A 132 9.66 25.73 13.13
CA THR A 132 9.13 26.84 12.34
C THR A 132 7.65 26.69 11.98
N GLY A 133 7.06 25.52 12.21
CA GLY A 133 5.68 25.22 11.85
C GLY A 133 4.69 26.11 12.61
N ILE A 134 3.58 26.44 11.94
CA ILE A 134 2.49 27.20 12.54
C ILE A 134 1.20 26.39 12.41
N GLY A 135 0.72 25.85 13.53
CA GLY A 135 -0.55 25.13 13.61
C GLY A 135 -1.75 26.01 13.32
N ASP A 136 -2.10 26.18 12.05
CA ASP A 136 -3.24 26.96 11.57
C ASP A 136 -4.02 26.30 10.40
N GLY A 137 -3.66 25.07 10.02
CA GLY A 137 -4.32 24.25 9.00
C GLY A 137 -4.03 24.71 7.58
N ILE A 138 -2.85 25.29 7.34
CA ILE A 138 -2.41 25.81 6.04
C ILE A 138 -0.92 25.52 5.85
N HIS A 139 -0.55 24.83 4.79
CA HIS A 139 0.84 24.69 4.37
C HIS A 139 1.49 26.04 4.03
N GLN A 140 2.62 26.34 4.66
CA GLN A 140 3.38 27.57 4.49
C GLN A 140 4.81 27.26 4.09
N LEU A 141 5.17 27.71 2.90
CA LEU A 141 6.44 27.34 2.29
C LEU A 141 7.62 27.89 3.11
N GLY A 142 8.41 26.97 3.67
CA GLY A 142 9.59 27.28 4.47
C GLY A 142 9.29 27.62 5.93
N LEU A 143 8.05 27.44 6.38
CA LEU A 143 7.68 27.44 7.79
C LEU A 143 7.31 26.02 8.23
N ASP A 144 6.37 25.39 7.53
CA ASP A 144 5.96 24.03 7.85
C ASP A 144 6.93 23.00 7.30
N CYS A 145 6.87 21.83 7.91
CA CYS A 145 7.82 20.77 7.77
C CYS A 145 7.21 19.67 6.94
N VAL A 146 7.60 19.59 5.67
CA VAL A 146 7.14 18.55 4.76
C VAL A 146 7.65 17.19 5.25
N VAL A 147 6.74 16.27 5.55
CA VAL A 147 7.03 14.87 5.86
C VAL A 147 7.04 14.07 4.56
N LEU A 148 5.96 14.15 3.79
CA LEU A 148 5.82 13.49 2.50
C LEU A 148 5.30 14.47 1.45
N ASP A 149 6.01 14.55 0.31
CA ASP A 149 5.63 15.31 -0.89
C ASP A 149 6.36 14.70 -2.09
N ILE A 150 5.87 13.54 -2.56
CA ILE A 150 6.62 12.70 -3.50
C ILE A 150 6.66 13.30 -4.91
N ASP A 151 5.62 14.02 -5.31
CA ASP A 151 5.45 14.61 -6.63
C ASP A 151 5.52 16.14 -6.65
N ALA A 152 5.90 16.76 -5.53
CA ALA A 152 6.05 18.21 -5.37
C ALA A 152 4.73 18.95 -5.59
N SER A 153 3.62 18.38 -5.09
CA SER A 153 2.28 18.96 -5.15
C SER A 153 2.04 20.02 -4.08
N LEU A 154 2.75 19.97 -2.95
CA LEU A 154 2.58 20.96 -1.88
C LEU A 154 2.88 22.39 -2.35
N TYR A 155 1.98 23.32 -2.05
CA TYR A 155 2.14 24.74 -2.38
C TYR A 155 1.77 25.68 -1.23
N ASP A 156 2.41 26.85 -1.21
CA ASP A 156 2.17 27.90 -0.20
C ASP A 156 0.69 28.32 -0.18
N GLY A 157 0.07 28.23 0.99
CA GLY A 157 -1.35 28.53 1.21
C GLY A 157 -2.30 27.36 0.93
N GLN A 158 -1.80 26.14 0.69
CA GLN A 158 -2.65 24.95 0.59
C GLN A 158 -3.29 24.65 1.96
N GLN A 159 -4.61 24.45 1.96
CA GLN A 159 -5.34 24.14 3.19
C GLN A 159 -5.22 22.63 3.50
N VAL A 160 -4.94 22.30 4.75
CA VAL A 160 -4.96 20.91 5.26
C VAL A 160 -6.33 20.30 5.04
N ASP A 161 -6.43 19.02 4.66
CA ASP A 161 -7.72 18.34 4.54
C ASP A 161 -8.16 17.75 5.89
N VAL A 162 -7.21 17.08 6.56
CA VAL A 162 -7.42 16.41 7.86
C VAL A 162 -6.21 16.62 8.78
N ASP A 163 -6.46 17.17 9.97
CA ASP A 163 -5.53 17.11 11.10
C ASP A 163 -5.63 15.70 11.71
N LEU A 164 -4.59 14.89 11.51
CA LEU A 164 -4.60 13.46 11.81
C LEU A 164 -4.71 13.20 13.31
N GLU A 165 -4.25 14.14 14.13
CA GLU A 165 -4.18 14.01 15.59
C GLU A 165 -5.43 14.49 16.32
N SER A 166 -6.19 15.39 15.71
CA SER A 166 -7.41 15.98 16.29
C SER A 166 -8.70 15.54 15.61
N GLU A 167 -8.61 14.81 14.49
CA GLU A 167 -9.71 14.50 13.56
C GLU A 167 -10.39 15.77 13.00
N THR A 168 -9.76 16.95 13.12
CA THR A 168 -10.34 18.18 12.58
C THR A 168 -10.23 18.13 11.06
N THR A 169 -11.38 18.18 10.38
CA THR A 169 -11.41 18.23 8.91
C THR A 169 -11.74 19.63 8.43
N PHE A 170 -11.02 20.10 7.41
CA PHE A 170 -11.20 21.47 6.88
C PHE A 170 -11.88 21.49 5.51
N THR A 171 -11.79 20.41 4.74
CA THR A 171 -12.23 20.35 3.32
C THR A 171 -13.38 19.39 3.03
N GLY A 172 -14.01 18.81 4.06
CA GLY A 172 -15.22 18.01 3.92
C GLY A 172 -14.99 16.50 3.95
N CYS A 173 -13.78 16.04 4.23
CA CYS A 173 -13.55 14.66 4.60
C CYS A 173 -14.30 14.28 5.89
N PRO A 174 -14.79 13.03 5.99
CA PRO A 174 -15.56 12.57 7.14
C PRO A 174 -14.69 12.35 8.39
N GLY A 175 -13.38 12.32 8.23
CA GLY A 175 -12.37 12.07 9.27
C GLY A 175 -11.08 11.55 8.64
N VAL A 176 -10.21 11.02 9.48
CA VAL A 176 -8.98 10.32 9.07
C VAL A 176 -9.32 9.04 8.30
N ASP A 177 -8.50 8.66 7.32
CA ASP A 177 -8.59 7.34 6.70
C ASP A 177 -8.33 6.25 7.77
N PRO A 178 -9.28 5.35 8.04
CA PRO A 178 -9.11 4.30 9.04
C PRO A 178 -7.99 3.29 8.71
N LEU A 179 -7.50 3.25 7.47
CA LEU A 179 -6.37 2.42 7.06
C LEU A 179 -5.04 3.15 7.18
N LEU A 180 -5.03 4.48 7.26
CA LEU A 180 -3.81 5.22 7.55
C LEU A 180 -3.53 5.08 9.06
N MET A 181 -2.36 4.58 9.40
CA MET A 181 -1.93 4.30 10.77
C MET A 181 -0.47 4.71 10.94
N PHE A 182 0.06 4.64 12.17
CA PHE A 182 1.48 4.86 12.43
C PHE A 182 2.01 3.80 13.40
N PHE A 183 3.33 3.64 13.44
CA PHE A 183 3.98 2.75 14.39
C PHE A 183 4.50 3.52 15.60
N ASP A 184 3.72 3.43 16.67
CA ASP A 184 4.00 4.01 17.99
C ASP A 184 5.18 3.30 18.65
N THR A 185 6.38 3.83 18.42
CA THR A 185 7.65 3.23 18.80
C THR A 185 7.90 3.35 20.30
N ASP A 186 7.39 4.41 20.92
CA ASP A 186 7.59 4.68 22.35
C ASP A 186 6.41 4.22 23.24
N GLY A 187 5.27 3.87 22.62
CA GLY A 187 4.07 3.32 23.26
C GLY A 187 3.21 4.38 23.95
N ASN A 188 3.31 5.65 23.55
CA ASN A 188 2.58 6.74 24.20
C ASN A 188 1.16 6.98 23.62
N GLY A 189 0.86 6.38 22.47
CA GLY A 189 -0.44 6.43 21.79
C GLY A 189 -0.67 7.65 20.91
N PHE A 190 0.35 8.44 20.60
CA PHE A 190 0.33 9.62 19.73
C PHE A 190 1.49 9.53 18.75
N TYR A 191 1.36 10.22 17.61
CA TYR A 191 2.43 10.23 16.62
C TYR A 191 3.57 11.11 17.12
N ASP A 192 4.78 10.57 17.18
CA ASP A 192 5.99 11.34 17.38
C ASP A 192 6.76 11.48 16.06
N GLU A 193 7.38 12.64 15.87
CA GLU A 193 8.28 12.83 14.74
C GLU A 193 9.43 11.81 14.81
N GLY A 194 9.60 11.05 13.74
CA GLY A 194 10.47 9.88 13.69
C GLY A 194 9.74 8.56 13.53
N GLU A 195 8.42 8.52 13.72
CA GLU A 195 7.63 7.30 13.61
C GLU A 195 7.13 7.04 12.18
N ASP A 196 7.11 5.75 11.83
CA ASP A 196 6.70 5.31 10.50
C ASP A 196 5.18 5.47 10.32
N VAL A 197 4.78 6.05 9.18
CA VAL A 197 3.37 6.10 8.76
C VAL A 197 3.12 4.96 7.79
N VAL A 198 2.05 4.21 8.03
CA VAL A 198 1.73 2.96 7.35
C VAL A 198 0.29 3.00 6.86
N LEU A 199 0.07 2.48 5.65
CA LEU A 199 -1.26 2.15 5.17
C LEU A 199 -1.52 0.67 5.50
N ASP A 200 -2.34 0.41 6.51
CA ASP A 200 -2.87 -0.91 6.88
C ASP A 200 -3.88 -1.34 5.81
N ALA A 201 -3.41 -2.06 4.79
CA ALA A 201 -4.20 -2.30 3.60
C ALA A 201 -5.38 -3.26 3.86
N ASN A 202 -5.32 -4.04 4.93
CA ASN A 202 -6.33 -5.04 5.26
C ASN A 202 -7.17 -4.69 6.51
N GLY A 203 -6.81 -3.62 7.23
CA GLY A 203 -7.55 -3.03 8.35
C GLY A 203 -7.53 -3.90 9.62
N ASN A 204 -6.45 -4.64 9.87
CA ASN A 204 -6.33 -5.54 11.02
C ASN A 204 -5.48 -4.96 12.18
N GLY A 205 -4.82 -3.82 11.98
CA GLY A 205 -3.95 -3.15 12.94
C GLY A 205 -2.61 -3.84 13.18
N ILE A 206 -2.16 -4.70 12.25
CA ILE A 206 -0.92 -5.48 12.32
C ILE A 206 -0.20 -5.35 10.98
N PHE A 207 1.07 -4.94 11.02
CA PHE A 207 1.89 -4.86 9.82
C PHE A 207 2.12 -6.24 9.19
N ASP A 208 1.52 -6.52 8.03
CA ASP A 208 1.64 -7.83 7.34
C ASP A 208 1.66 -7.81 5.81
#